data_AF-A0A418SLC6-F1
#
_entry.id   AF-A0A418SLC6-F1
#
_cell.length_a   1.000
_cell.length_b   1.000
_cell.length_c   1.000
_cell.angle_alpha   90.00
_cell.angle_beta   90.00
_cell.angle_gamma   90.00
#
_symmetry.space_group_name_H-M   'P 1'
#
loop_
_entity.id
_entity.type
_entity.pdbx_description
1 polymer ?
#
loop_
_entity_poly.entity_id
_entity_poly.type
_entity_poly.pdbx_seq_one_letter_code
_entity_poly.pdbx_strand_id
1 'polypeptide(L)'
;MFMHLGNCYVVLPRHVAGADYFPRINLSTSAPVVSGTGTVIRPFWEGIDLALAVASEAMRPRCTAELEDLTPSRAAQAASIAQLLRLMPDGSEERVQILVKDRSYLTFDGQVSDTDGAEIAQGTSGAFAFSGTDPIGMAITSDDTQRATFMRAEEIRLNIGRYLSQSGSATRPERIGIPSETSQLSEGALPLTLVSASVPAIGPSQAPENMLSDGLFVFAPSQRMIFDFRFEPDEAHPLSRLRITSPSDGDYAVPKNVLVQVAIDAEGSSFRTYQRRQVGPDGVLDTGNIAQRFVRRLRVIVLDAWGDGLIAIDNVSAW
;
A
#
# COMPACT_ATOMS: atom_id res chain seq x y z
N MET A 1 -7.94 -3.29 -10.34
CA MET A 1 -8.02 -2.71 -8.99
C MET A 1 -9.47 -2.77 -8.55
N PHE A 2 -9.77 -3.15 -7.30
CA PHE A 2 -11.16 -3.35 -6.85
C PHE A 2 -11.43 -2.74 -5.48
N MET A 3 -12.66 -2.33 -5.22
CA MET A 3 -13.09 -1.86 -3.89
C MET A 3 -13.53 -3.03 -3.02
N HIS A 4 -13.14 -3.01 -1.75
CA HIS A 4 -13.69 -3.92 -0.75
C HIS A 4 -13.68 -3.26 0.64
N LEU A 5 -14.83 -3.22 1.30
CA LEU A 5 -15.02 -2.60 2.63
C LEU A 5 -14.39 -1.19 2.74
N GLY A 6 -14.59 -0.35 1.73
CA GLY A 6 -14.10 1.03 1.72
C GLY A 6 -12.62 1.21 1.37
N ASN A 7 -11.87 0.12 1.15
CA ASN A 7 -10.47 0.17 0.75
C ASN A 7 -10.30 -0.18 -0.74
N CYS A 8 -9.31 0.44 -1.38
CA CYS A 8 -8.94 0.20 -2.77
C CYS A 8 -7.80 -0.82 -2.83
N TYR A 9 -8.03 -1.98 -3.43
CA TYR A 9 -7.07 -3.07 -3.51
C TYR A 9 -6.52 -3.26 -4.92
N VAL A 10 -5.24 -3.61 -5.00
CA VAL A 10 -4.51 -3.96 -6.22
C VAL A 10 -4.04 -5.40 -6.13
N VAL A 11 -4.41 -6.21 -7.11
CA VAL A 11 -3.87 -7.56 -7.27
C VAL A 11 -2.64 -7.49 -8.14
N LEU A 12 -1.57 -8.15 -7.73
CA LEU A 12 -0.34 -8.24 -8.49
C LEU A 12 0.39 -9.56 -8.20
N PRO A 13 1.30 -10.01 -9.08
CA PRO A 13 2.17 -11.12 -8.76
C PRO A 13 3.10 -10.79 -7.58
N ARG A 14 3.47 -11.80 -6.80
CA ARG A 14 4.33 -11.63 -5.62
C ARG A 14 5.70 -11.07 -6.01
N HIS A 15 6.29 -11.57 -7.09
CA HIS A 15 7.61 -11.14 -7.54
C HIS A 15 7.62 -9.69 -8.05
N VAL A 16 6.50 -9.20 -8.60
CA VAL A 16 6.35 -7.78 -9.03
C VAL A 16 6.30 -6.85 -7.82
N ALA A 17 5.80 -7.33 -6.69
CA ALA A 17 5.66 -6.54 -5.48
C ALA A 17 7.00 -6.22 -4.78
N GLY A 18 8.13 -6.66 -5.33
CA GLY A 18 9.46 -6.45 -4.79
C GLY A 18 9.76 -7.33 -3.57
N ALA A 19 10.96 -7.16 -3.00
CA ALA A 19 11.43 -7.95 -1.87
C ALA A 19 10.58 -7.73 -0.59
N ASP A 20 10.54 -8.75 0.28
CA ASP A 20 9.68 -8.78 1.46
C ASP A 20 9.89 -7.62 2.45
N TYR A 21 11.07 -6.97 2.43
CA TYR A 21 11.43 -5.86 3.31
C TYR A 21 10.95 -4.48 2.82
N PHE A 22 10.44 -4.37 1.58
CA PHE A 22 9.91 -3.13 1.02
C PHE A 22 8.39 -3.27 0.85
N PRO A 23 7.58 -2.80 1.81
CA PRO A 23 6.14 -2.96 1.75
C PRO A 23 5.45 -1.95 0.82
N ARG A 24 6.17 -1.05 0.15
CA ARG A 24 5.57 0.00 -0.69
C ARG A 24 5.94 -0.16 -2.16
N ILE A 25 4.94 0.02 -3.02
CA ILE A 25 5.07 0.08 -4.46
C ILE A 25 4.49 1.40 -5.00
N ASN A 26 5.03 1.88 -6.11
CA ASN A 26 4.40 2.96 -6.87
C ASN A 26 3.32 2.36 -7.76
N LEU A 27 2.17 3.02 -7.80
CA LEU A 27 1.04 2.64 -8.63
C LEU A 27 0.79 3.74 -9.67
N SER A 28 0.41 3.33 -10.87
CA SER A 28 -0.03 4.22 -11.94
C SER A 28 -1.23 3.59 -12.64
N THR A 29 -2.17 4.41 -13.13
CA THR A 29 -3.36 3.95 -13.87
C THR A 29 -3.31 4.33 -15.33
N SER A 30 -4.18 3.72 -16.12
CA SER A 30 -4.44 4.17 -17.48
C SER A 30 -5.02 5.59 -17.53
N ALA A 31 -4.88 6.22 -18.70
CA ALA A 31 -5.31 7.58 -18.96
C ALA A 31 -6.77 7.84 -18.53
N PRO A 32 -7.08 8.98 -17.86
CA PRO A 32 -6.13 9.98 -17.38
C PRO A 32 -5.22 9.39 -16.29
N VAL A 33 -3.90 9.56 -16.39
CA VAL A 33 -2.96 8.89 -15.47
C VAL A 33 -3.13 9.44 -14.06
N VAL A 34 -3.34 8.55 -13.11
CA VAL A 34 -3.27 8.84 -11.67
C VAL A 34 -2.13 8.03 -11.09
N SER A 35 -1.24 8.70 -10.37
CA SER A 35 -0.14 8.06 -9.67
C SER A 35 -0.38 8.07 -8.18
N GLY A 36 -0.02 6.98 -7.52
CA GLY A 36 -0.16 6.81 -6.08
C GLY A 36 0.81 5.79 -5.54
N THR A 37 0.58 5.34 -4.31
CA THR A 37 1.38 4.28 -3.69
C THR A 37 0.46 3.15 -3.25
N GLY A 38 1.03 1.96 -3.07
CA GLY A 38 0.33 0.81 -2.53
C GLY A 38 1.16 0.16 -1.43
N THR A 39 0.50 -0.23 -0.33
CA THR A 39 1.10 -1.03 0.74
C THR A 39 0.83 -2.50 0.48
N VAL A 40 1.90 -3.26 0.21
CA VAL A 40 1.88 -4.68 -0.15
C VAL A 40 1.71 -5.56 1.07
N ILE A 41 0.80 -6.52 0.93
CA ILE A 41 0.52 -7.62 1.85
C ILE A 41 0.69 -8.92 1.06
N ARG A 42 1.36 -9.91 1.66
CA ARG A 42 1.62 -11.22 1.06
C ARG A 42 1.10 -12.34 1.96
N PRO A 43 -0.22 -12.43 2.19
CA PRO A 43 -0.80 -13.34 3.18
C PRO A 43 -0.91 -14.79 2.68
N PHE A 44 -0.47 -15.07 1.45
CA PHE A 44 -0.66 -16.35 0.77
C PHE A 44 0.50 -17.30 1.05
N TRP A 45 0.26 -18.62 0.90
CA TRP A 45 1.27 -19.63 1.17
C TRP A 45 2.46 -19.53 0.22
N GLU A 46 3.60 -20.03 0.68
CA GLU A 46 4.83 -20.09 -0.11
C GLU A 46 4.60 -20.88 -1.42
N GLY A 47 5.06 -20.33 -2.53
CA GLY A 47 4.83 -20.89 -3.87
C GLY A 47 3.64 -20.30 -4.63
N ILE A 48 2.75 -19.52 -4.01
CA ILE A 48 1.80 -18.70 -4.79
C ILE A 48 2.47 -17.39 -5.16
N ASP A 49 2.56 -17.14 -6.46
CA ASP A 49 2.97 -15.85 -6.99
C ASP A 49 1.81 -14.84 -7.01
N LEU A 50 1.29 -14.54 -5.82
CA LEU A 50 0.19 -13.58 -5.62
C LEU A 50 0.54 -12.65 -4.46
N ALA A 51 0.20 -11.38 -4.62
CA ALA A 51 0.25 -10.36 -3.59
C ALA A 51 -0.94 -9.42 -3.73
N LEU A 52 -1.23 -8.71 -2.63
CA LEU A 52 -2.31 -7.75 -2.55
C LEU A 52 -1.74 -6.42 -2.06
N ALA A 53 -1.96 -5.33 -2.76
CA ALA A 53 -1.62 -4.00 -2.29
C ALA A 53 -2.88 -3.22 -1.89
N VAL A 54 -2.82 -2.52 -0.77
CA VAL A 54 -3.82 -1.49 -0.41
C VAL A 54 -3.34 -0.17 -1.01
N ALA A 55 -4.06 0.35 -2.00
CA ALA A 55 -3.73 1.58 -2.66
C ALA A 55 -4.02 2.80 -1.77
N SER A 56 -3.24 3.87 -1.94
CA SER A 56 -3.46 5.14 -1.27
C SER A 56 -4.80 5.78 -1.68
N GLU A 57 -5.30 6.70 -0.87
CA GLU A 57 -6.60 7.36 -1.11
C GLU A 57 -6.68 8.06 -2.48
N ALA A 58 -5.55 8.58 -2.98
CA ALA A 58 -5.46 9.16 -4.32
C ALA A 58 -5.89 8.20 -5.45
N MET A 59 -5.75 6.89 -5.23
CA MET A 59 -6.12 5.85 -6.18
C MET A 59 -7.58 5.40 -6.06
N ARG A 60 -8.30 5.80 -5.01
CA ARG A 60 -9.67 5.35 -4.73
C ARG A 60 -10.65 5.59 -5.88
N PRO A 61 -10.65 6.73 -6.60
CA PRO A 61 -11.54 6.94 -7.75
C PRO A 61 -11.30 5.96 -8.91
N ARG A 62 -10.19 5.21 -8.90
CA ARG A 62 -9.79 4.24 -9.93
C ARG A 62 -10.08 2.79 -9.53
N CYS A 63 -10.50 2.54 -8.30
CA CYS A 63 -11.00 1.24 -7.89
C CYS A 63 -12.47 1.11 -8.27
N THR A 64 -12.73 0.69 -9.51
CA THR A 64 -14.10 0.53 -10.03
C THR A 64 -14.56 -0.92 -10.13
N ALA A 65 -13.63 -1.89 -10.08
CA ALA A 65 -13.99 -3.30 -10.12
C ALA A 65 -14.42 -3.81 -8.73
N GLU A 66 -15.05 -4.97 -8.73
CA GLU A 66 -15.41 -5.75 -7.55
C GLU A 66 -14.60 -7.06 -7.52
N LEU A 67 -14.52 -7.70 -6.34
CA LEU A 67 -13.84 -9.01 -6.23
C LEU A 67 -14.59 -10.07 -7.04
N GLU A 68 -15.90 -9.92 -7.14
CA GLU A 68 -16.84 -10.76 -7.85
C GLU A 68 -16.56 -10.80 -9.37
N ASP A 69 -15.98 -9.73 -9.92
CA ASP A 69 -15.58 -9.63 -11.34
C ASP A 69 -14.53 -10.67 -11.73
N LEU A 70 -13.78 -11.23 -10.75
CA LEU A 70 -12.86 -12.34 -10.96
C LEU A 70 -13.57 -13.71 -11.06
N THR A 71 -14.89 -13.73 -11.25
CA THR A 71 -15.68 -14.93 -11.52
C THR A 71 -16.07 -14.98 -13.01
N PRO A 72 -15.16 -15.41 -13.91
CA PRO A 72 -15.46 -15.44 -15.34
C PRO A 72 -16.66 -16.32 -15.65
N SER A 73 -17.45 -15.94 -16.66
CA SER A 73 -18.54 -16.77 -17.16
C SER A 73 -18.01 -18.11 -17.71
N ARG A 74 -18.88 -19.14 -17.79
CA ARG A 74 -18.49 -20.43 -18.39
C ARG A 74 -17.96 -20.29 -19.82
N ALA A 75 -18.50 -19.34 -20.59
CA ALA A 75 -18.04 -19.04 -21.94
C ALA A 75 -16.61 -18.47 -21.92
N ALA A 76 -16.32 -17.50 -21.05
CA ALA A 76 -14.99 -16.93 -20.87
C ALA A 76 -13.97 -17.98 -20.40
N GLN A 77 -14.34 -18.84 -19.45
CA GLN A 77 -13.50 -19.94 -18.98
C GLN A 77 -13.07 -20.89 -20.11
N ALA A 78 -13.97 -21.15 -21.05
CA ALA A 78 -13.74 -22.03 -22.20
C ALA A 78 -13.13 -21.33 -23.43
N ALA A 79 -12.92 -20.01 -23.40
CA ALA A 79 -12.55 -19.24 -24.58
C ALA A 79 -11.13 -19.55 -25.09
N SER A 80 -10.98 -20.01 -26.33
CA SER A 80 -9.66 -20.28 -26.91
C SER A 80 -8.85 -19.02 -27.26
N ILE A 81 -9.48 -17.84 -27.22
CA ILE A 81 -8.88 -16.54 -27.55
C ILE A 81 -9.17 -15.57 -26.41
N ALA A 82 -8.18 -14.76 -26.05
CA ALA A 82 -8.30 -13.68 -25.08
C ALA A 82 -7.52 -12.43 -25.52
N GLN A 83 -7.79 -11.32 -24.85
CA GLN A 83 -7.03 -10.07 -24.98
C GLN A 83 -6.21 -9.85 -23.72
N LEU A 84 -4.89 -9.84 -23.86
CA LEU A 84 -3.98 -9.42 -22.82
C LEU A 84 -3.99 -7.88 -22.76
N LEU A 85 -4.44 -7.33 -21.64
CA LEU A 85 -4.45 -5.89 -21.38
C LEU A 85 -3.22 -5.51 -20.55
N ARG A 86 -2.38 -4.64 -21.11
CA ARG A 86 -1.16 -4.13 -20.50
C ARG A 86 -1.25 -2.62 -20.33
N LEU A 87 -0.69 -2.13 -19.22
CA LEU A 87 -0.49 -0.70 -18.99
C LEU A 87 0.94 -0.33 -19.41
N MET A 88 1.05 0.61 -20.33
CA MET A 88 2.34 1.13 -20.78
C MET A 88 2.86 2.23 -19.83
N PRO A 89 4.17 2.53 -19.81
CA PRO A 89 4.74 3.54 -18.91
C PRO A 89 4.17 4.95 -19.10
N ASP A 90 3.63 5.27 -20.27
CA ASP A 90 2.97 6.54 -20.59
C ASP A 90 1.49 6.58 -20.17
N GLY A 91 0.98 5.50 -19.58
CA GLY A 91 -0.41 5.35 -19.16
C GLY A 91 -1.38 4.94 -20.27
N SER A 92 -0.88 4.63 -21.48
CA SER A 92 -1.69 4.03 -22.53
C SER A 92 -1.96 2.55 -22.25
N GLU A 93 -3.10 2.06 -22.74
CA GLU A 93 -3.45 0.65 -22.68
C GLU A 93 -3.08 -0.03 -23.98
N GLU A 94 -2.30 -1.11 -23.89
CA GLU A 94 -2.02 -2.00 -25.01
C GLU A 94 -2.87 -3.26 -24.87
N ARG A 95 -3.50 -3.68 -25.98
CA ARG A 95 -4.28 -4.92 -26.05
C ARG A 95 -3.66 -5.85 -27.07
N VAL A 96 -3.18 -7.00 -26.62
CA VAL A 96 -2.59 -8.04 -27.47
C VAL A 96 -3.50 -9.25 -27.51
N GLN A 97 -3.85 -9.75 -28.69
CA GLN A 97 -4.60 -10.98 -28.80
C GLN A 97 -3.70 -12.19 -28.49
N ILE A 98 -4.18 -13.07 -27.62
CA ILE A 98 -3.51 -14.31 -27.25
C ILE A 98 -4.41 -15.53 -27.48
N LEU A 99 -3.81 -16.64 -27.85
CA LEU A 99 -4.40 -17.97 -27.88
C LEU A 99 -4.22 -18.62 -26.52
N VAL A 100 -5.32 -19.08 -25.93
CA VAL A 100 -5.31 -19.75 -24.63
C VAL A 100 -5.10 -21.25 -24.82
N LYS A 101 -3.98 -21.76 -24.29
CA LYS A 101 -3.52 -23.15 -24.36
C LYS A 101 -3.31 -23.74 -22.97
N ASP A 102 -3.17 -25.06 -22.93
CA ASP A 102 -2.67 -25.82 -21.78
C ASP A 102 -3.29 -25.43 -20.43
N ARG A 103 -4.63 -25.39 -20.40
CA ARG A 103 -5.40 -25.10 -19.19
C ARG A 103 -5.19 -26.19 -18.14
N SER A 104 -4.54 -25.82 -17.05
CA SER A 104 -4.41 -26.62 -15.85
C SER A 104 -5.46 -26.21 -14.81
N TYR A 105 -5.37 -26.84 -13.64
CA TYR A 105 -6.21 -26.50 -12.49
C TYR A 105 -5.95 -25.08 -11.98
N LEU A 106 -4.67 -24.65 -11.93
CA LEU A 106 -4.27 -23.36 -11.34
C LEU A 106 -3.92 -22.29 -12.37
N THR A 107 -3.53 -22.73 -13.56
CA THR A 107 -2.91 -21.87 -14.58
C THR A 107 -3.40 -22.19 -15.98
N PHE A 108 -3.05 -21.33 -16.93
CA PHE A 108 -3.08 -21.64 -18.36
C PHE A 108 -1.95 -20.89 -19.04
N ASP A 109 -1.62 -21.30 -20.27
CA ASP A 109 -0.63 -20.62 -21.09
C ASP A 109 -1.31 -19.76 -22.15
N GLY A 110 -0.81 -18.54 -22.33
CA GLY A 110 -1.19 -17.66 -23.42
C GLY A 110 -0.06 -17.56 -24.43
N GLN A 111 -0.38 -17.74 -25.71
CA GLN A 111 0.57 -17.55 -26.81
C GLN A 111 0.10 -16.39 -27.69
N VAL A 112 1.00 -15.48 -28.06
CA VAL A 112 0.64 -14.40 -29.01
C VAL A 112 0.28 -15.02 -30.37
N SER A 113 -0.69 -14.42 -31.06
CA SER A 113 -1.00 -14.83 -32.44
C SER A 113 0.14 -14.42 -33.36
N ASP A 114 0.69 -15.37 -34.14
CA ASP A 114 1.78 -15.14 -35.10
C ASP A 114 1.46 -14.05 -36.15
N THR A 115 0.19 -13.66 -36.28
CA THR A 115 -0.31 -12.70 -37.26
C THR A 115 -0.14 -11.23 -36.88
N ASP A 116 0.00 -10.91 -35.59
CA ASP A 116 -0.07 -9.51 -35.12
C ASP A 116 1.29 -8.83 -34.94
N GLY A 117 2.40 -9.58 -35.07
CA GLY A 117 3.75 -9.05 -34.82
C GLY A 117 3.95 -8.48 -33.40
N ALA A 118 2.99 -8.72 -32.51
CA ALA A 118 2.99 -8.28 -31.13
C ALA A 118 3.87 -9.22 -30.29
N GLU A 119 4.46 -8.67 -29.24
CA GLU A 119 5.34 -9.42 -28.34
C GLU A 119 4.88 -9.26 -26.89
N ILE A 120 4.94 -10.35 -26.15
CA ILE A 120 4.90 -10.38 -24.68
C ILE A 120 6.27 -9.88 -24.20
N ALA A 121 6.47 -8.57 -24.16
CA ALA A 121 7.72 -7.98 -23.72
C ALA A 121 7.87 -8.01 -22.18
N GLN A 122 9.06 -7.67 -21.71
CA GLN A 122 9.36 -7.46 -20.29
C GLN A 122 8.37 -6.45 -19.67
N GLY A 123 7.84 -6.76 -18.47
CA GLY A 123 6.79 -5.98 -17.83
C GLY A 123 5.36 -6.47 -18.09
N THR A 124 5.20 -7.69 -18.61
CA THR A 124 3.88 -8.32 -18.75
C THR A 124 3.35 -8.91 -17.43
N SER A 125 4.21 -9.23 -16.48
CA SER A 125 3.79 -9.72 -15.15
C SER A 125 2.81 -8.75 -14.49
N GLY A 126 1.64 -9.24 -14.11
CA GLY A 126 0.53 -8.45 -13.55
C GLY A 126 -0.48 -7.93 -14.57
N ALA A 127 -0.23 -8.11 -15.88
CA ALA A 127 -1.24 -7.87 -16.92
C ALA A 127 -2.37 -8.90 -16.81
N PHE A 128 -3.59 -8.48 -17.17
CA PHE A 128 -4.77 -9.35 -17.13
C PHE A 128 -5.18 -9.77 -18.54
N ALA A 129 -5.50 -11.06 -18.70
CA ALA A 129 -6.13 -11.60 -19.89
C ALA A 129 -7.65 -11.56 -19.74
N PHE A 130 -8.34 -11.05 -20.76
CA PHE A 130 -9.79 -10.90 -20.79
C PHE A 130 -10.42 -11.67 -21.96
N SER A 131 -11.54 -12.33 -21.71
CA SER A 131 -12.43 -12.81 -22.76
C SER A 131 -13.67 -11.93 -22.79
N GLY A 132 -13.74 -11.03 -23.79
CA GLY A 132 -14.70 -9.92 -23.75
C GLY A 132 -14.39 -8.98 -22.58
N THR A 133 -15.32 -8.88 -21.63
CA THR A 133 -15.16 -8.10 -20.39
C THR A 133 -14.72 -8.94 -19.20
N ASP A 134 -14.75 -10.27 -19.30
CA ASP A 134 -14.49 -11.16 -18.18
C ASP A 134 -12.97 -11.39 -18.03
N PRO A 135 -12.36 -11.06 -16.87
CA PRO A 135 -10.97 -11.44 -16.60
C PRO A 135 -10.88 -12.95 -16.44
N ILE A 136 -10.00 -13.59 -17.20
CA ILE A 136 -9.79 -15.04 -17.16
C ILE A 136 -8.49 -15.41 -16.43
N GLY A 137 -7.54 -14.48 -16.32
CA GLY A 137 -6.32 -14.68 -15.54
C GLY A 137 -5.37 -13.50 -15.54
N MET A 138 -4.34 -13.59 -14.70
CA MET A 138 -3.27 -12.60 -14.55
C MET A 138 -1.94 -13.24 -14.91
N ALA A 139 -1.13 -12.58 -15.73
CA ALA A 139 0.20 -13.05 -16.09
C ALA A 139 1.12 -13.08 -14.85
N ILE A 140 1.73 -14.23 -14.59
CA ILE A 140 2.68 -14.45 -13.48
C ILE A 140 4.10 -14.73 -13.98
N THR A 141 4.25 -15.27 -15.19
CA THR A 141 5.57 -15.53 -15.77
C THR A 141 5.53 -15.25 -17.27
N SER A 142 6.59 -14.65 -17.80
CA SER A 142 6.82 -14.49 -19.23
C SER A 142 8.27 -14.83 -19.55
N ASP A 143 8.57 -16.12 -19.66
CA ASP A 143 9.93 -16.61 -19.94
C ASP A 143 10.29 -16.49 -21.44
N ASP A 144 9.31 -16.19 -22.29
CA ASP A 144 9.41 -16.11 -23.75
C ASP A 144 8.62 -14.89 -24.25
N THR A 145 9.09 -14.21 -25.31
CA THR A 145 8.38 -13.08 -25.92
C THR A 145 7.10 -13.49 -26.64
N GLN A 146 6.89 -14.79 -26.84
CA GLN A 146 5.70 -15.32 -27.50
C GLN A 146 4.76 -16.06 -26.53
N ARG A 147 5.16 -16.28 -25.28
CA ARG A 147 4.38 -17.06 -24.30
C ARG A 147 4.42 -16.47 -22.91
N ALA A 148 3.27 -16.49 -22.24
CA ALA A 148 3.17 -16.20 -20.81
C ALA A 148 2.30 -17.25 -20.12
N THR A 149 2.62 -17.51 -18.86
CA THR A 149 1.80 -18.33 -17.97
C THR A 149 0.95 -17.42 -17.09
N PHE A 150 -0.32 -17.77 -16.96
CA PHE A 150 -1.33 -17.01 -16.27
C PHE A 150 -1.86 -17.76 -15.06
N MET A 151 -1.97 -17.07 -13.93
CA MET A 151 -2.79 -17.52 -12.81
C MET A 151 -4.26 -17.29 -13.16
N ARG A 152 -5.09 -18.30 -12.97
CA ARG A 152 -6.52 -18.23 -13.25
C ARG A 152 -7.23 -17.19 -12.36
N ALA A 153 -8.19 -16.45 -12.93
CA ALA A 153 -8.96 -15.46 -12.18
C ALA A 153 -9.71 -16.06 -10.98
N GLU A 154 -10.19 -17.31 -11.12
CA GLU A 154 -10.88 -18.01 -10.04
C GLU A 154 -9.97 -18.29 -8.84
N GLU A 155 -8.69 -18.59 -9.09
CA GLU A 155 -7.68 -18.82 -8.04
C GLU A 155 -7.35 -17.53 -7.31
N ILE A 156 -7.21 -16.43 -8.05
CA ILE A 156 -7.03 -15.09 -7.49
C ILE A 156 -8.21 -14.76 -6.55
N ARG A 157 -9.43 -14.93 -7.05
CA ARG A 157 -10.66 -14.67 -6.30
C ARG A 157 -10.75 -15.51 -5.03
N LEU A 158 -10.47 -16.81 -5.13
CA LEU A 158 -10.56 -17.74 -4.01
C LEU A 158 -9.59 -17.35 -2.89
N ASN A 159 -8.33 -17.09 -3.24
CA ASN A 159 -7.29 -16.76 -2.26
C ASN A 159 -7.53 -15.40 -1.62
N ILE A 160 -7.84 -14.37 -2.43
CA ILE A 160 -8.13 -13.02 -1.93
C ILE A 160 -9.42 -13.02 -1.10
N GLY A 161 -10.49 -13.65 -1.58
CA GLY A 161 -11.76 -13.72 -0.86
C GLY A 161 -11.63 -14.44 0.48
N ARG A 162 -10.83 -15.51 0.55
CA ARG A 162 -10.53 -16.17 1.82
C ARG A 162 -9.79 -15.25 2.78
N TYR A 163 -8.77 -14.55 2.31
CA TYR A 163 -8.02 -13.60 3.13
C TYR A 163 -8.89 -12.44 3.64
N LEU A 164 -9.66 -11.82 2.74
CA LEU A 164 -10.49 -10.66 3.06
C LEU A 164 -11.68 -11.02 3.96
N SER A 165 -12.29 -12.19 3.80
CA SER A 165 -13.35 -12.65 4.70
C SER A 165 -12.87 -12.93 6.13
N GLN A 166 -11.62 -13.40 6.29
CA GLN A 166 -11.01 -13.59 7.60
C GLN A 166 -10.56 -12.27 8.22
N SER A 167 -9.97 -11.39 7.42
CA SER A 167 -9.50 -10.07 7.86
C SER A 167 -10.66 -9.13 8.23
N GLY A 168 -11.80 -9.24 7.53
CA GLY A 168 -13.01 -8.47 7.81
C GLY A 168 -13.81 -8.93 9.04
N SER A 169 -13.48 -10.09 9.62
CA SER A 169 -14.16 -10.61 10.82
C SER A 169 -13.42 -10.32 12.13
N ALA A 170 -12.11 -10.01 12.06
CA ALA A 170 -11.28 -9.76 13.25
C ALA A 170 -11.43 -8.36 13.85
N THR A 171 -12.03 -7.40 13.15
CA THR A 171 -12.37 -6.09 13.73
C THR A 171 -13.63 -5.55 13.08
N ARG A 172 -14.79 -5.99 13.56
CA ARG A 172 -15.97 -5.13 13.50
C ARG A 172 -15.62 -3.95 14.40
N PRO A 173 -15.62 -2.70 13.93
CA PRO A 173 -15.56 -1.58 14.85
C PRO A 173 -16.87 -1.65 15.63
N GLU A 174 -16.81 -2.21 16.83
CA GLU A 174 -17.65 -1.67 17.89
C GLU A 174 -17.35 -0.18 17.86
N ARG A 175 -18.40 0.62 17.60
CA ARG A 175 -18.33 2.07 17.82
C ARG A 175 -18.09 2.24 19.32
N ILE A 176 -16.83 2.10 19.74
CA ILE A 176 -16.33 2.75 20.93
C ILE A 176 -16.56 4.23 20.61
N GLY A 177 -17.47 4.84 21.36
CA GLY A 177 -17.84 6.23 21.15
C GLY A 177 -16.59 7.08 21.20
N ILE A 178 -16.14 7.51 20.03
CA ILE A 178 -15.14 8.56 19.87
C ILE A 178 -15.76 9.79 20.54
N PRO A 179 -15.16 10.36 21.61
CA PRO A 179 -15.40 11.75 21.89
C PRO A 179 -14.89 12.49 20.64
N SER A 180 -15.80 13.01 19.83
CA SER A 180 -15.47 13.88 18.71
C SER A 180 -14.80 15.14 19.24
N GLU A 181 -13.50 15.07 19.49
CA GLU A 181 -12.62 16.21 19.28
C GLU A 181 -12.10 16.06 17.85
N THR A 182 -12.78 16.76 16.94
CA THR A 182 -12.29 17.09 15.61
C THR A 182 -10.80 17.39 15.66
N SER A 183 -9.95 16.54 15.05
CA SER A 183 -8.57 16.89 14.73
C SER A 183 -8.61 17.85 13.55
N GLN A 184 -9.02 19.09 13.84
CA GLN A 184 -8.74 20.20 12.96
C GLN A 184 -7.22 20.25 12.81
N LEU A 185 -6.73 20.20 11.57
CA LEU A 185 -5.37 20.64 11.22
C LEU A 185 -5.06 21.87 12.06
N SER A 186 -4.23 21.68 13.08
CA SER A 186 -4.02 22.70 14.10
C SER A 186 -3.48 23.94 13.40
N GLU A 187 -4.14 25.08 13.60
CA GLU A 187 -3.82 26.34 12.93
C GLU A 187 -2.29 26.58 12.96
N GLY A 188 -1.67 26.70 11.77
CA GLY A 188 -0.22 26.87 11.61
C GLY A 188 0.62 25.60 11.48
N ALA A 189 0.04 24.40 11.43
CA ALA A 189 0.79 23.18 11.18
C ALA A 189 1.36 23.14 9.75
N LEU A 190 2.63 22.75 9.63
CA LEU A 190 3.31 22.50 8.36
C LEU A 190 2.75 21.22 7.73
N PRO A 191 2.32 21.24 6.46
CA PRO A 191 1.73 20.07 5.83
C PRO A 191 2.81 19.00 5.61
N LEU A 192 2.53 17.80 6.10
CA LEU A 192 3.40 16.63 6.01
C LEU A 192 2.80 15.58 5.07
N THR A 193 3.66 14.87 4.37
CA THR A 193 3.34 13.68 3.59
C THR A 193 4.22 12.52 4.06
N LEU A 194 3.62 11.36 4.31
CA LEU A 194 4.36 10.16 4.70
C LEU A 194 5.03 9.51 3.47
N VAL A 195 6.36 9.42 3.52
CA VAL A 195 7.24 8.91 2.46
C VAL A 195 7.44 7.40 2.60
N SER A 196 7.72 6.94 3.82
CA SER A 196 7.91 5.52 4.11
C SER A 196 7.62 5.18 5.57
N ALA A 197 7.25 3.93 5.82
CA ALA A 197 7.18 3.33 7.13
C ALA A 197 7.89 1.97 7.07
N SER A 198 8.77 1.68 8.02
CA SER A 198 9.54 0.43 8.05
C SER A 198 8.78 -0.76 8.63
N VAL A 199 7.60 -0.51 9.21
CA VAL A 199 6.73 -1.54 9.79
C VAL A 199 5.36 -1.53 9.10
N PRO A 200 4.78 -2.71 8.83
CA PRO A 200 3.45 -2.79 8.26
C PRO A 200 2.39 -2.49 9.32
N ALA A 201 1.25 -1.97 8.87
CA ALA A 201 0.06 -1.88 9.70
C ALA A 201 -0.54 -3.27 9.98
N ILE A 202 -1.21 -3.42 11.12
CA ILE A 202 -1.96 -4.64 11.46
C ILE A 202 -3.18 -4.83 10.56
N GLY A 203 -3.76 -3.72 10.07
CA GLY A 203 -4.89 -3.77 9.15
C GLY A 203 -4.96 -2.56 8.21
N PRO A 204 -5.74 -2.65 7.11
CA PRO A 204 -5.87 -1.58 6.12
C PRO A 204 -6.47 -0.29 6.69
N SER A 205 -7.42 -0.40 7.62
CA SER A 205 -8.01 0.75 8.32
C SER A 205 -7.04 1.40 9.31
N GLN A 206 -5.88 0.80 9.55
CA GLN A 206 -4.87 1.24 10.49
C GLN A 206 -3.57 1.63 9.76
N ALA A 207 -3.67 2.16 8.54
CA ALA A 207 -2.53 2.43 7.68
C ALA A 207 -1.61 3.56 8.25
N PRO A 208 -0.31 3.57 7.93
CA PRO A 208 0.62 4.60 8.40
C PRO A 208 0.21 6.05 8.11
N GLU A 209 -0.50 6.28 7.00
CA GLU A 209 -1.02 7.59 6.58
C GLU A 209 -2.01 8.18 7.58
N ASN A 210 -2.65 7.34 8.39
CA ASN A 210 -3.56 7.77 9.44
C ASN A 210 -2.88 8.65 10.49
N MET A 211 -1.55 8.56 10.65
CA MET A 211 -0.79 9.48 11.52
C MET A 211 -0.92 10.95 11.10
N LEU A 212 -1.35 11.24 9.87
CA LEU A 212 -1.45 12.60 9.33
C LEU A 212 -2.90 13.08 9.19
N SER A 213 -3.88 12.28 9.58
CA SER A 213 -5.30 12.53 9.41
C SER A 213 -6.11 12.04 10.61
N ASP A 214 -7.45 12.03 10.49
CA ASP A 214 -8.34 11.43 11.48
C ASP A 214 -8.30 9.90 11.36
N GLY A 215 -7.33 9.26 12.01
CA GLY A 215 -7.22 7.81 12.06
C GLY A 215 -6.18 7.32 13.06
N LEU A 216 -6.07 5.99 13.18
CA LEU A 216 -5.08 5.34 14.05
C LEU A 216 -4.10 4.54 13.21
N PHE A 217 -2.81 4.69 13.41
CA PHE A 217 -1.81 3.79 12.86
C PHE A 217 -1.43 2.74 13.91
N VAL A 218 -1.63 1.45 13.63
CA VAL A 218 -1.35 0.34 14.56
C VAL A 218 -0.40 -0.66 13.94
N PHE A 219 0.65 -1.03 14.66
CA PHE A 219 1.70 -1.94 14.17
C PHE A 219 2.26 -2.82 15.28
N ALA A 220 2.87 -3.95 14.90
CA ALA A 220 3.58 -4.81 15.84
C ALA A 220 4.98 -4.23 16.17
N PRO A 221 5.48 -4.39 17.41
CA PRO A 221 6.84 -4.01 17.77
C PRO A 221 7.87 -4.68 16.85
N SER A 222 8.90 -3.91 16.46
CA SER A 222 9.98 -4.38 15.60
C SER A 222 11.31 -3.75 16.02
N GLN A 223 12.43 -4.35 15.61
CA GLN A 223 13.76 -3.79 15.85
C GLN A 223 14.00 -2.45 15.16
N ARG A 224 13.25 -2.17 14.07
CA ARG A 224 13.33 -0.92 13.31
C ARG A 224 11.93 -0.39 13.05
N MET A 225 11.54 0.65 13.80
CA MET A 225 10.26 1.35 13.66
C MET A 225 10.57 2.79 13.25
N ILE A 226 10.67 3.00 11.93
CA ILE A 226 11.14 4.23 11.28
C ILE A 226 10.03 4.75 10.36
N PHE A 227 9.73 6.04 10.48
CA PHE A 227 8.71 6.73 9.71
C PHE A 227 9.31 7.99 9.10
N ASP A 228 9.33 8.06 7.77
CA ASP A 228 9.89 9.18 7.03
C ASP A 228 8.79 10.05 6.46
N PHE A 229 8.92 11.35 6.66
CA PHE A 229 7.99 12.36 6.19
C PHE A 229 8.71 13.41 5.35
N ARG A 230 7.96 14.01 4.44
CA ARG A 230 8.35 15.15 3.63
C ARG A 230 7.38 16.30 3.90
N PHE A 231 7.87 17.52 3.89
CA PHE A 231 7.01 18.70 3.96
C PHE A 231 6.47 19.07 2.57
N GLU A 232 5.28 19.66 2.51
CA GLU A 232 4.68 20.14 1.27
C GLU A 232 4.55 21.67 1.25
N PRO A 233 4.81 22.35 0.12
CA PRO A 233 5.53 21.83 -1.05
C PRO A 233 6.95 21.36 -0.67
N ASP A 234 7.57 20.54 -1.54
CA ASP A 234 8.92 19.97 -1.32
C ASP A 234 10.03 21.04 -1.36
N GLU A 235 10.06 21.88 -0.34
CA GLU A 235 11.03 22.93 -0.07
C GLU A 235 11.42 22.92 1.42
N ALA A 236 12.31 23.83 1.83
CA ALA A 236 12.78 23.89 3.20
C ALA A 236 11.80 24.69 4.08
N HIS A 237 11.24 24.05 5.11
CA HIS A 237 10.28 24.63 6.04
C HIS A 237 10.91 24.89 7.41
N PRO A 238 10.55 25.99 8.10
CA PRO A 238 11.06 26.30 9.43
C PRO A 238 10.36 25.46 10.50
N LEU A 239 10.94 24.31 10.86
CA LEU A 239 10.42 23.47 11.94
C LEU A 239 10.77 24.08 13.31
N SER A 240 9.74 24.36 14.10
CA SER A 240 9.77 24.95 15.44
C SER A 240 9.16 24.05 16.52
N ARG A 241 8.29 23.09 16.16
CA ARG A 241 7.69 22.13 17.10
C ARG A 241 7.29 20.84 16.39
N LEU A 242 7.44 19.72 17.08
CA LEU A 242 6.89 18.43 16.67
C LEU A 242 6.03 17.87 17.81
N ARG A 243 4.83 17.40 17.47
CA ARG A 243 3.94 16.70 18.37
C ARG A 243 3.60 15.33 17.80
N ILE A 244 3.72 14.30 18.62
CA ILE A 244 3.27 12.95 18.32
C ILE A 244 2.30 12.55 19.43
N THR A 245 1.13 12.05 19.07
CA THR A 245 0.14 11.54 20.03
C THR A 245 -0.13 10.07 19.77
N SER A 246 -0.42 9.36 20.84
CA SER A 246 -0.75 7.94 20.87
C SER A 246 -1.86 7.73 21.89
N PRO A 247 -2.76 6.77 21.66
CA PRO A 247 -3.87 6.54 22.58
C PRO A 247 -3.31 5.93 23.87
N SER A 248 -3.65 6.52 25.01
CA SER A 248 -3.16 6.08 26.33
C SER A 248 -4.23 5.37 27.16
N ASP A 249 -5.46 5.30 26.66
CA ASP A 249 -6.63 4.70 27.31
C ASP A 249 -7.05 3.34 26.70
N GLY A 250 -6.26 2.78 25.78
CA GLY A 250 -6.57 1.54 25.06
C GLY A 250 -5.60 0.37 25.30
N ASP A 251 -5.86 -0.74 24.61
CA ASP A 251 -5.05 -1.98 24.64
C ASP A 251 -3.71 -1.87 23.88
N TYR A 252 -3.27 -0.65 23.55
CA TYR A 252 -2.07 -0.40 22.76
C TYR A 252 -0.89 0.04 23.64
N ALA A 253 0.28 -0.47 23.31
CA ALA A 253 1.53 0.00 23.86
C ALA A 253 1.85 1.40 23.31
N VAL A 254 2.29 2.29 24.20
CA VAL A 254 2.60 3.67 23.85
C VAL A 254 4.09 3.78 23.46
N PRO A 255 4.48 4.44 22.35
CA PRO A 255 5.88 4.70 22.05
C PRO A 255 6.60 5.31 23.26
N LYS A 256 7.77 4.81 23.66
CA LYS A 256 8.47 5.27 24.87
C LYS A 256 9.66 6.14 24.53
N ASN A 257 10.71 5.60 23.92
CA ASN A 257 11.86 6.39 23.48
C ASN A 257 11.72 6.69 21.99
N VAL A 258 11.63 7.97 21.66
CA VAL A 258 11.50 8.43 20.27
C VAL A 258 12.70 9.31 19.90
N LEU A 259 13.33 8.97 18.78
CA LEU A 259 14.40 9.73 18.16
C LEU A 259 13.87 10.42 16.91
N VAL A 260 13.95 11.73 16.90
CA VAL A 260 13.58 12.59 15.78
C VAL A 260 14.85 12.99 15.06
N GLN A 261 14.88 12.77 13.74
CA GLN A 261 15.94 13.22 12.86
C GLN A 261 15.37 14.10 11.76
N VAL A 262 16.18 15.02 11.25
CA VAL A 262 15.79 15.92 10.16
C VAL A 262 16.88 15.96 9.10
N ALA A 263 16.48 16.20 7.85
CA ALA A 263 17.40 16.44 6.75
C ALA A 263 17.01 17.73 6.00
N ILE A 264 18.02 18.40 5.44
CA ILE A 264 17.85 19.61 4.64
C ILE A 264 17.80 19.32 3.14
N ASP A 265 18.19 18.11 2.73
CA ASP A 265 18.21 17.68 1.34
C ASP A 265 16.88 17.03 0.94
N ALA A 266 16.57 17.12 -0.35
CA ALA A 266 15.32 16.61 -0.90
C ALA A 266 15.19 15.09 -0.74
N GLU A 267 16.28 14.34 -0.77
CA GLU A 267 16.26 12.87 -0.81
C GLU A 267 16.28 12.23 0.60
N GLY A 268 16.61 12.99 1.64
CA GLY A 268 16.79 12.45 2.99
C GLY A 268 18.07 11.60 3.11
N SER A 269 19.10 11.93 2.34
CA SER A 269 20.40 11.25 2.35
C SER A 269 21.21 11.54 3.64
N SER A 270 20.96 12.68 4.29
CA SER A 270 21.81 13.18 5.38
C SER A 270 21.04 13.56 6.66
N PHE A 271 20.32 12.59 7.24
CA PHE A 271 19.59 12.80 8.50
C PHE A 271 20.51 13.12 9.67
N ARG A 272 20.19 14.19 10.40
CA ARG A 272 20.84 14.59 11.65
C ARG A 272 19.87 14.48 12.79
N THR A 273 20.37 14.06 13.95
CA THR A 273 19.57 14.02 15.17
C THR A 273 19.07 15.43 15.50
N TYR A 274 17.76 15.57 15.58
CA TYR A 274 17.07 16.79 15.97
C TYR A 274 16.79 16.77 17.47
N GLN A 275 16.11 15.73 17.94
CA GLN A 275 15.85 15.50 19.35
C GLN A 275 15.74 14.00 19.65
N ARG A 276 16.03 13.64 20.89
CA ARG A 276 15.68 12.34 21.46
C ARG A 276 14.89 12.61 22.73
N ARG A 277 13.66 12.09 22.79
CA ARG A 277 12.74 12.31 23.90
C ARG A 277 12.13 11.00 24.34
N GLN A 278 11.76 10.97 25.62
CA GLN A 278 10.91 9.93 26.15
C GLN A 278 9.48 10.49 26.17
N VAL A 279 8.55 9.74 25.59
CA VAL A 279 7.11 10.01 25.66
C VAL A 279 6.63 9.63 27.05
N GLY A 280 5.73 10.44 27.61
CA GLY A 280 5.04 10.08 28.83
C GLY A 280 4.11 8.87 28.61
N PRO A 281 3.66 8.20 29.69
CA PRO A 281 2.62 7.17 29.60
C PRO A 281 1.28 7.71 29.08
N ASP A 282 1.10 9.02 29.06
CA ASP A 282 -0.03 9.73 28.48
C ASP A 282 -0.07 9.69 26.94
N GLY A 283 0.99 9.16 26.31
CA GLY A 283 1.07 9.01 24.86
C GLY A 283 1.38 10.29 24.12
N VAL A 284 1.76 11.37 24.82
CA VAL A 284 2.05 12.65 24.19
C VAL A 284 3.56 12.91 24.21
N LEU A 285 4.13 13.03 23.00
CA LEU A 285 5.43 13.65 22.80
C LEU A 285 5.20 15.03 22.22
N ASP A 286 5.72 16.04 22.90
CA ASP A 286 5.72 17.40 22.42
C ASP A 286 7.10 17.99 22.64
N THR A 287 7.75 18.47 21.57
CA THR A 287 9.06 19.11 21.70
C THR A 287 8.98 20.48 22.36
N GLY A 288 7.77 21.05 22.49
CA GLY A 288 7.55 22.46 22.76
C GLY A 288 8.05 23.34 21.61
N ASN A 289 7.93 24.64 21.79
CA ASN A 289 8.49 25.62 20.87
C ASN A 289 10.02 25.68 21.04
N ILE A 290 10.74 25.40 19.96
CA ILE A 290 12.19 25.47 19.90
C ILE A 290 12.64 26.40 18.77
N ALA A 291 13.93 26.77 18.79
CA ALA A 291 14.50 27.63 17.76
C ALA A 291 14.32 27.00 16.37
N GLN A 292 13.74 27.77 15.45
CA GLN A 292 13.40 27.32 14.11
C GLN A 292 14.62 26.76 13.37
N ARG A 293 14.43 25.61 12.72
CA ARG A 293 15.41 25.04 11.79
C ARG A 293 14.76 24.72 10.47
N PHE A 294 15.38 25.17 9.39
CA PHE A 294 14.94 24.84 8.04
C PHE A 294 15.23 23.37 7.74
N VAL A 295 14.18 22.63 7.37
CA VAL A 295 14.22 21.19 7.12
C VAL A 295 13.34 20.85 5.92
N ARG A 296 13.68 19.80 5.18
CA ARG A 296 12.88 19.26 4.06
C ARG A 296 12.28 17.90 4.36
N ARG A 297 12.95 17.14 5.23
CA ARG A 297 12.55 15.79 5.65
C ARG A 297 12.58 15.67 7.16
N LEU A 298 11.64 14.88 7.66
CA LEU A 298 11.51 14.52 9.06
C LEU A 298 11.51 12.99 9.14
N ARG A 299 12.28 12.43 10.07
CA ARG A 299 12.30 11.00 10.37
C ARG A 299 12.01 10.80 11.84
N VAL A 300 11.00 9.99 12.12
CA VAL A 300 10.62 9.59 13.47
C VAL A 300 11.01 8.13 13.65
N ILE A 301 11.81 7.86 14.69
CA ILE A 301 12.26 6.51 15.03
C ILE A 301 11.75 6.18 16.41
N VAL A 302 10.85 5.20 16.51
CA VAL A 302 10.45 4.63 17.80
C VAL A 302 11.47 3.56 18.16
N LEU A 303 12.09 3.69 19.33
CA LEU A 303 13.14 2.78 19.79
C LEU A 303 12.58 1.66 20.66
N ASP A 304 11.58 1.96 21.48
CA ASP A 304 10.85 1.03 22.34
C ASP A 304 9.47 1.60 22.71
N ALA A 305 8.67 0.83 23.44
CA ALA A 305 7.33 1.19 23.88
C ALA A 305 7.11 0.90 25.37
N TRP A 306 6.07 1.51 25.94
CA TRP A 306 5.53 1.24 27.24
C TRP A 306 4.59 0.04 27.17
N GLY A 307 5.01 -1.07 27.76
CA GLY A 307 4.26 -2.32 27.75
C GLY A 307 4.60 -3.22 26.56
N ASP A 308 4.05 -4.42 26.61
CA ASP A 308 4.15 -5.42 25.56
C ASP A 308 2.84 -5.42 24.77
N GLY A 309 2.90 -5.43 23.44
CA GLY A 309 1.69 -5.46 22.60
C GLY A 309 1.81 -4.64 21.33
N LEU A 310 0.69 -4.45 20.65
CA LEU A 310 0.61 -3.62 19.45
C LEU A 310 0.84 -2.16 19.83
N ILE A 311 1.61 -1.43 19.04
CA ILE A 311 1.89 -0.01 19.23
C ILE A 311 0.95 0.79 18.35
N ALA A 312 0.42 1.90 18.88
CA ALA A 312 -0.45 2.78 18.12
C ALA A 312 0.03 4.25 18.15
N ILE A 313 -0.18 4.95 17.04
CA ILE A 313 0.09 6.39 16.89
C ILE A 313 -1.17 7.03 16.28
N ASP A 314 -1.73 8.03 16.96
CA ASP A 314 -2.90 8.77 16.48
C ASP A 314 -2.48 9.84 15.46
N ASN A 315 -1.50 10.67 15.84
CA ASN A 315 -1.19 11.86 15.07
C ASN A 315 0.28 12.24 15.15
N VAL A 316 0.81 12.76 14.05
CA VAL A 316 2.12 13.40 13.91
C VAL A 316 1.90 14.76 13.26
N SER A 317 2.17 15.82 14.02
CA SER A 317 2.01 17.21 13.58
C SER A 317 3.30 18.00 13.78
N ALA A 318 3.61 18.89 12.84
CA ALA A 318 4.78 19.76 12.87
C ALA A 318 4.36 21.23 12.69
N TRP A 319 5.06 22.15 13.34
CA TRP A 319 4.92 23.61 13.21
C TRP A 319 6.31 24.24 13.11
#